data_AF-A0A7C6WSM3-F1
#
_entry.id   AF-A0A7C6WSM3-F1
#
_cell.length_a   1.000
_cell.length_b   1.000
_cell.length_c   1.000
_cell.angle_alpha   90.00
_cell.angle_beta   90.00
_cell.angle_gamma   90.00
#
_symmetry.space_group_name_H-M   'P 1'
#
loop_
_entity.id
_entity.type
_entity.pdbx_description
1 polymer ?
#
loop_
_entity_poly.entity_id
_entity_poly.type
_entity_poly.pdbx_seq_one_letter_code
_entity_poly.pdbx_strand_id
1 'polypeptide(L)' 'MKKNDIAVGIYLLAAIVFLIVPMNKTILDVLLAFNIALSLVILLNAMFTKEVLGMSAFPTMLLLTTVFRISLNVSTT' A
#
# COMPACT_ATOMS: atom_id res chain seq x y z
N MET A 1 16.66 6.38 -39.71
CA MET A 1 15.50 5.76 -39.02
C MET A 1 14.78 6.88 -38.28
N LYS A 2 13.49 7.10 -38.56
CA LYS A 2 12.75 8.28 -38.09
C LYS A 2 12.73 8.25 -36.56
N LYS A 3 13.06 9.36 -35.89
CA LYS A 3 13.02 9.49 -34.42
C LYS A 3 11.67 9.04 -33.83
N ASN A 4 10.61 9.11 -34.64
CA ASN A 4 9.28 8.62 -34.30
C ASN A 4 9.20 7.10 -34.15
N ASP A 5 9.94 6.32 -34.94
CA ASP A 5 9.93 4.85 -34.85
C ASP A 5 10.65 4.37 -33.59
N ILE A 6 11.68 5.10 -33.16
CA ILE A 6 12.39 4.85 -31.89
C ILE A 6 11.49 5.17 -30.71
N ALA A 7 10.74 6.28 -30.76
CA ALA A 7 9.80 6.66 -29.72
C ALA A 7 8.67 5.62 -29.56
N VAL A 8 8.10 5.15 -30.69
CA VAL A 8 7.09 4.10 -30.70
C VAL A 8 7.67 2.76 -30.21
N GLY A 9 8.90 2.43 -30.60
CA GLY A 9 9.60 1.22 -30.13
C GLY A 9 9.86 1.23 -28.62
N ILE A 10 10.28 2.36 -28.05
CA ILE A 10 10.46 2.53 -26.60
C ILE A 10 9.13 2.43 -25.86
N TYR A 11 8.06 3.02 -26.42
CA TYR A 11 6.72 2.94 -25.84
C TYR A 11 6.19 1.50 -25.79
N LEU A 12 6.37 0.74 -26.87
CA LEU A 12 6.00 -0.68 -26.93
C LEU A 12 6.84 -1.54 -25.97
N LEU A 13 8.16 -1.30 -25.89
CA LEU A 13 9.04 -1.96 -24.93
C LEU A 13 8.63 -1.70 -23.48
N ALA A 14 8.26 -0.46 -23.14
CA ALA A 14 7.79 -0.10 -21.81
C ALA A 14 6.48 -0.82 -21.45
N ALA A 15 5.53 -0.93 -22.39
CA ALA A 15 4.28 -1.66 -22.19
C ALA A 15 4.51 -3.16 -21.93
N ILE A 16 5.47 -3.78 -22.64
CA ILE A 16 5.87 -5.17 -22.41
C ILE A 16 6.59 -5.33 -21.07
N VAL A 17 7.44 -4.37 -20.68
CA VAL A 17 8.07 -4.35 -19.35
C VAL A 17 7.03 -4.21 -18.24
N PHE A 18 5.97 -3.42 -18.39
CA PHE A 18 4.88 -3.38 -17.41
C PHE A 18 4.07 -4.68 -17.31
N LEU A 19 4.00 -5.47 -18.39
CA LEU A 19 3.38 -6.79 -18.36
C LEU A 19 4.30 -7.81 -17.64
N ILE A 20 5.61 -7.66 -17.78
CA ILE A 20 6.63 -8.52 -17.16
C ILE A 20 6.94 -8.11 -15.72
N VAL A 21 6.83 -6.82 -15.38
CA VAL A 21 7.03 -6.27 -14.04
C VAL A 21 5.77 -6.60 -13.24
N PRO A 22 5.82 -7.64 -12.39
CA PRO A 22 4.78 -7.84 -11.39
C PRO A 22 4.81 -6.63 -10.47
N MET A 23 3.72 -6.29 -9.79
CA MET A 23 3.79 -5.32 -8.69
C MET A 23 5.00 -5.69 -7.82
N ASN A 24 6.01 -4.80 -7.77
CA ASN A 24 7.27 -5.14 -7.13
C ASN A 24 6.95 -5.51 -5.67
N LYS A 25 7.27 -6.75 -5.26
CA LYS A 25 7.12 -7.21 -3.88
C LYS A 25 7.65 -6.18 -2.87
N THR A 26 8.71 -5.46 -3.23
CA THR A 26 9.27 -4.38 -2.40
C THR A 26 8.27 -3.27 -2.07
N ILE A 27 7.43 -2.85 -3.02
CA ILE A 27 6.42 -1.80 -2.79
C ILE A 27 5.36 -2.33 -1.82
N LEU A 28 4.95 -3.58 -2.02
CA LEU A 28 3.93 -4.22 -1.19
C LEU A 28 4.43 -4.45 0.24
N ASP A 29 5.69 -4.86 0.41
CA ASP A 29 6.35 -5.00 1.72
C ASP A 29 6.45 -3.65 2.45
N VAL A 30 6.75 -2.56 1.73
CA VAL A 30 6.76 -1.19 2.31
C VAL A 30 5.36 -0.77 2.76
N LEU A 31 4.33 -1.02 1.95
CA LEU A 31 2.95 -0.70 2.30
C LEU A 31 2.45 -1.55 3.49
N LEU A 32 2.88 -2.82 3.58
CA LEU A 32 2.60 -3.70 4.71
C LEU A 32 3.30 -3.20 5.98
N ALA A 33 4.59 -2.84 5.91
CA ALA A 33 5.34 -2.28 7.03
C ALA A 33 4.72 -0.97 7.54
N PHE A 34 4.27 -0.10 6.63
CA PHE A 34 3.54 1.13 6.97
C PHE A 34 2.22 0.85 7.70
N ASN A 35 1.46 -0.16 7.28
CA ASN A 35 0.22 -0.55 7.96
C ASN A 35 0.47 -1.03 9.41
N ILE A 36 1.53 -1.81 9.63
CA ILE A 36 1.91 -2.27 10.96
C ILE A 36 2.32 -1.08 11.84
N ALA A 37 3.13 -0.14 11.31
CA ALA A 37 3.51 1.08 12.01
C ALA A 37 2.28 1.93 12.39
N LEU A 38 1.32 2.10 11.48
CA LEU A 38 0.07 2.82 11.75
C LEU A 38 -0.77 2.13 12.85
N SER A 39 -0.86 0.80 12.80
CA SER A 39 -1.56 0.00 13.81
C SER A 39 -0.93 0.16 15.20
N LEU A 40 0.41 0.23 15.27
CA LEU A 40 1.15 0.52 16.50
C LEU A 40 0.88 1.94 17.03
N VAL A 41 0.84 2.96 16.15
CA VAL A 41 0.48 4.32 16.55
C VAL A 41 -0.94 4.40 17.11
N ILE A 42 -1.88 3.66 16.51
CA ILE A 42 -3.26 3.55 16.99
C ILE A 42 -3.31 2.85 18.36
N LEU A 43 -2.55 1.76 18.53
CA LEU A 43 -2.43 1.04 19.80
C LEU A 43 -1.87 1.95 20.92
N LEU A 44 -0.78 2.67 20.63
CA LEU A 44 -0.18 3.61 21.58
C LEU A 44 -1.17 4.74 21.92
N ASN A 45 -1.85 5.31 20.92
CA ASN A 45 -2.90 6.30 21.16
C ASN A 45 -3.98 5.78 22.09
N ALA A 46 -4.41 4.52 21.93
CA ALA A 46 -5.43 3.93 22.80
C ALA A 46 -4.95 3.67 24.22
N MET A 47 -3.68 3.28 24.39
CA MET A 47 -3.08 3.10 25.72
C MET A 47 -2.89 4.42 26.48
N PHE A 48 -2.66 5.53 25.78
CA PHE A 48 -2.40 6.84 26.38
C PHE A 48 -3.60 7.81 26.35
N THR A 49 -4.70 7.46 25.66
CA THR A 49 -5.91 8.30 25.58
C THR A 49 -6.66 8.33 26.91
N LYS A 50 -6.88 9.54 27.44
CA LYS A 50 -7.69 9.79 28.66
C LYS A 50 -9.15 10.13 28.38
N GLU A 51 -9.52 10.44 27.13
CA GLU A 51 -10.86 10.90 26.76
C GLU A 51 -11.64 9.86 25.94
N VAL A 52 -12.90 9.62 26.34
CA VAL A 52 -13.83 8.63 25.74
C VAL A 52 -14.09 8.89 24.24
N LEU A 53 -13.92 10.13 23.79
CA LEU A 53 -14.08 10.53 22.38
C LEU A 53 -13.05 9.84 21.47
N GLY A 54 -11.82 9.62 21.96
CA GLY A 54 -10.76 8.89 21.25
C GLY A 54 -11.08 7.40 21.09
N MET A 55 -11.85 6.82 22.02
CA MET A 55 -12.28 5.42 21.92
C MET A 55 -13.36 5.18 20.87
N SER A 56 -14.17 6.16 20.48
CA SER A 56 -15.20 5.94 19.46
C SER A 56 -14.61 5.88 18.04
N ALA A 57 -13.55 6.66 17.77
CA ALA A 57 -12.81 6.58 16.50
C ALA A 57 -11.86 5.37 16.43
N PHE A 58 -11.47 4.82 17.58
CA PHE A 58 -10.48 3.74 17.68
C PHE A 58 -10.90 2.42 16.98
N PRO A 59 -12.09 1.84 17.23
CA PRO A 59 -12.56 0.64 16.53
C PRO A 59 -12.61 0.82 15.01
N THR A 60 -13.03 1.99 14.55
CA THR A 60 -13.11 2.30 13.11
C THR A 60 -11.72 2.39 12.48
N MET A 61 -10.75 3.04 13.14
CA MET A 61 -9.36 3.07 12.66
C MET A 61 -8.74 1.67 12.64
N LEU A 62 -8.98 0.85 13.67
CA LEU A 62 -8.52 -0.54 13.72
C LEU A 62 -9.12 -1.41 12.60
N LEU A 63 -10.42 -1.25 12.34
CA LEU A 63 -11.12 -1.92 11.23
C LEU A 63 -10.49 -1.54 9.89
N LEU A 64 -10.26 -0.25 9.65
CA LEU A 64 -9.62 0.23 8.43
C LEU A 64 -8.20 -0.32 8.25
N THR A 65 -7.37 -0.32 9.30
CA THR A 65 -6.03 -0.92 9.22
C THR A 65 -6.07 -2.42 8.92
N THR A 66 -7.05 -3.13 9.47
CA THR A 66 -7.22 -4.58 9.23
C THR A 66 -7.66 -4.87 7.80
N VAL A 67 -8.62 -4.09 7.27
CA VAL A 67 -9.07 -4.22 5.88
C VAL A 67 -7.91 -3.91 4.90
N PHE A 68 -7.14 -2.85 5.16
CA PHE A 68 -5.97 -2.52 4.34
C PHE A 68 -4.94 -3.66 4.31
N ARG A 69 -4.68 -4.29 5.46
CA ARG A 69 -3.82 -5.48 5.54
C ARG A 69 -4.35 -6.65 4.69
N ILE A 70 -5.66 -6.91 4.73
CA ILE A 70 -6.30 -7.96 3.92
C ILE A 70 -6.15 -7.65 2.42
N SER A 71 -6.40 -6.41 2.00
CA SER A 71 -6.28 -5.98 0.60
C SER A 71 -4.85 -6.10 0.06
N LEU A 72 -3.83 -5.72 0.85
CA LEU A 72 -2.44 -5.88 0.45
C LEU A 72 -2.02 -7.34 0.35
N ASN A 73 -2.47 -8.19 1.28
CA ASN A 73 -2.15 -9.61 1.27
C ASN A 73 -2.80 -10.32 0.06
N VAL A 74 -4.03 -9.96 -0.30
CA VAL A 74 -4.71 -10.46 -1.51
C VAL A 74 -4.00 -9.98 -2.78
N SER A 75 -3.49 -8.75 -2.82
CA SER A 75 -2.73 -8.22 -3.97
C SER A 75 -1.32 -8.82 -4.12
N THR A 76 -0.85 -9.59 -3.13
CA THR A 76 0.43 -10.32 -3.19
C THR A 76 0.30 -11.63 -3.97
N THR A 77 -0.93 -12.17 -4.09
CA THR A 77 -1.25 -13.42 -4.78
C THR A 77 -1.69 -13.14 -6.20
#